data_AF-G3APD8-F1
#
_entry.id   AF-G3APD8-F1
#
_cell.length_a   1.000
_cell.length_b   1.000
_cell.length_c   1.000
_cell.angle_alpha   90.00
_cell.angle_beta   90.00
_cell.angle_gamma   90.00
#
_symmetry.space_group_name_H-M   'P 1'
#
loop_
_entity.id
_entity.type
_entity.pdbx_description
1 polymer ?
#
loop_
_entity_poly.entity_id
_entity_poly.type
_entity_poly.pdbx_seq_one_letter_code
_entity_poly.pdbx_strand_id
1 'polypeptide(L)'
;MPPRSHRESASESESSRHNTIPGGSTHGNSTNVGKSTQKAKNQAAQAAQQNYLARHINSNGPQDREPIHPLDFEAFDDAVLMRYNEKYGLNLPRPETVNSDILNSEIGKKTFSKRSKKREANGRISKPELANHLKSHFMALGSKENEIITGFLYKVKHQDNDFKLTFTG
;
A
#
# COMPACT_ATOMS: atom_id res chain seq x y z
N MET A 1 35.49 29.83 -3.17
CA MET A 1 34.16 29.83 -3.84
C MET A 1 33.13 29.35 -2.83
N PRO A 2 32.16 30.17 -2.40
CA PRO A 2 31.09 29.73 -1.51
C PRO A 2 29.90 29.12 -2.28
N PRO A 3 29.08 28.24 -1.66
CA PRO A 3 28.10 27.40 -2.35
C PRO A 3 26.75 28.10 -2.57
N ARG A 4 26.05 27.74 -3.67
CA ARG A 4 24.69 28.16 -4.02
C ARG A 4 23.64 27.39 -3.20
N SER A 5 22.79 28.10 -2.46
CA SER A 5 21.57 27.55 -1.87
C SER A 5 20.44 27.54 -2.90
N HIS A 6 19.91 26.37 -3.26
CA HIS A 6 18.65 26.27 -3.99
C HIS A 6 17.48 26.46 -3.00
N ARG A 7 16.68 27.49 -3.26
CA ARG A 7 15.53 27.90 -2.46
C ARG A 7 14.24 27.45 -3.17
N GLU A 8 13.47 26.62 -2.47
CA GLU A 8 12.01 26.54 -2.40
C GLU A 8 11.19 26.44 -3.71
N SER A 9 10.65 25.24 -3.98
CA SER A 9 9.34 25.10 -4.62
C SER A 9 8.27 25.19 -3.53
N ALA A 10 7.69 26.37 -3.34
CA ALA A 10 6.50 26.57 -2.54
C ALA A 10 5.36 27.05 -3.45
N SER A 11 4.26 26.32 -3.35
CA SER A 11 2.98 26.58 -4.02
C SER A 11 2.43 27.94 -3.60
N GLU A 12 2.39 28.90 -4.52
CA GLU A 12 1.68 30.17 -4.30
C GLU A 12 0.33 30.13 -5.01
N SER A 13 -0.72 29.88 -4.24
CA SER A 13 -2.11 30.18 -4.62
C SER A 13 -2.36 31.66 -4.32
N GLU A 14 -2.20 32.54 -5.30
CA GLU A 14 -2.50 33.95 -5.12
C GLU A 14 -3.99 34.25 -5.28
N SER A 15 -4.68 34.54 -4.17
CA SER A 15 -5.95 35.26 -4.17
C SER A 15 -5.75 36.65 -3.58
N SER A 16 -5.13 37.55 -4.35
CA SER A 16 -4.94 38.94 -3.94
C SER A 16 -6.15 39.79 -4.36
N ARG A 17 -7.07 40.05 -3.41
CA ARG A 17 -8.02 41.16 -3.52
C ARG A 17 -7.40 42.39 -2.86
N HIS A 18 -6.70 43.20 -3.66
CA HIS A 18 -6.18 44.49 -3.22
C HIS A 18 -7.14 45.60 -3.66
N ASN A 19 -7.87 46.16 -2.70
CA ASN A 19 -8.74 47.31 -2.90
C ASN A 19 -8.02 48.56 -2.39
N THR A 20 -7.32 49.25 -3.28
CA THR A 20 -6.72 50.57 -3.01
C THR A 20 -7.30 51.59 -3.98
N ILE A 21 -7.92 52.62 -3.41
CA ILE A 21 -8.41 53.82 -4.10
C ILE A 21 -7.24 54.80 -4.18
N PRO A 22 -6.97 55.40 -5.34
CA PRO A 22 -7.00 56.86 -5.41
C PRO A 22 -7.67 57.42 -6.68
N GLY A 23 -8.41 58.50 -6.46
CA GLY A 23 -8.99 59.49 -7.39
C GLY A 23 -8.82 59.35 -8.91
N GLY A 24 -9.96 59.31 -9.60
CA GLY A 24 -10.09 59.58 -11.03
C GLY A 24 -11.55 59.63 -11.45
N SER A 25 -12.09 60.83 -11.68
CA SER A 25 -13.44 61.02 -12.24
C SER A 25 -13.47 60.58 -13.70
N THR A 26 -14.27 59.57 -14.03
CA THR A 26 -14.79 59.40 -15.40
C THR A 26 -16.14 58.69 -15.37
N HIS A 27 -17.13 59.34 -15.98
CA HIS A 27 -18.46 58.83 -16.27
C HIS A 27 -18.41 57.42 -16.87
N GLY A 28 -19.10 56.47 -16.24
CA GLY A 28 -19.21 55.09 -16.73
C GLY A 28 -20.43 54.42 -16.15
N ASN A 29 -21.51 54.41 -16.94
CA ASN A 29 -22.79 53.81 -16.64
C ASN A 29 -22.63 52.38 -16.08
N SER A 30 -23.00 52.18 -14.81
CA SER A 30 -22.96 50.89 -14.12
C SER A 30 -23.96 49.91 -14.76
N THR A 31 -23.50 49.14 -15.74
CA THR A 31 -24.23 47.97 -16.24
C THR A 31 -23.82 46.74 -15.44
N ASN A 32 -24.69 46.33 -14.52
CA ASN A 32 -24.59 45.12 -13.69
C ASN A 32 -24.75 43.81 -14.51
N VAL A 33 -24.01 43.64 -15.61
CA VAL A 33 -24.14 42.48 -16.54
C VAL A 33 -22.97 41.49 -16.41
N GLY A 34 -21.87 41.86 -15.74
CA GLY A 34 -20.65 41.05 -15.70
C GLY A 34 -20.58 39.93 -14.63
N LYS A 35 -21.47 39.93 -13.63
CA LYS A 35 -21.36 39.00 -12.48
C LYS A 35 -22.02 37.63 -12.69
N SER A 36 -23.07 37.52 -13.50
CA SER A 36 -23.74 36.22 -13.72
C SER A 36 -23.01 35.36 -14.76
N THR A 37 -22.44 35.98 -15.80
CA THR A 37 -21.71 35.30 -16.88
C THR A 37 -20.35 34.75 -16.43
N GLN A 38 -19.63 35.45 -15.54
CA GLN A 38 -18.40 34.92 -14.94
C GLN A 38 -18.67 33.75 -13.98
N LYS A 39 -19.75 33.81 -13.18
CA LYS A 39 -20.15 32.68 -12.33
C LYS A 39 -20.52 31.45 -13.16
N ALA A 40 -21.28 31.62 -14.25
CA ALA A 40 -21.65 30.52 -15.14
C ALA A 40 -20.44 29.85 -15.80
N LYS A 41 -19.44 30.64 -16.26
CA LYS A 41 -18.19 30.09 -16.81
C LYS A 41 -17.35 29.33 -15.77
N ASN A 42 -17.25 29.85 -14.55
CA ASN A 42 -16.54 29.15 -13.47
C ASN A 42 -17.26 27.85 -13.06
N GLN A 43 -18.59 27.85 -13.07
CA GLN A 43 -19.38 26.65 -12.76
C GLN A 43 -19.22 25.59 -13.85
N ALA A 44 -19.20 25.99 -15.13
CA ALA A 44 -18.93 25.09 -16.25
C ALA A 44 -17.50 24.52 -16.21
N ALA A 45 -16.49 25.34 -15.87
CA ALA A 45 -15.12 24.88 -15.71
C ALA A 45 -14.96 23.89 -14.54
N GLN A 46 -15.63 24.15 -13.40
CA GLN A 46 -15.65 23.23 -12.27
C GLN A 46 -16.36 21.91 -12.62
N ALA A 47 -17.47 21.96 -13.35
CA ALA A 47 -18.17 20.75 -13.81
C ALA A 47 -17.31 19.94 -14.79
N ALA A 48 -16.58 20.60 -15.70
CA ALA A 48 -15.64 19.93 -16.61
C ALA A 48 -14.50 19.25 -15.84
N GLN A 49 -13.96 19.90 -14.80
CA GLN A 49 -12.94 19.33 -13.93
C GLN A 49 -13.47 18.12 -13.14
N GLN A 50 -14.66 18.19 -12.56
CA GLN A 50 -15.24 17.04 -11.85
C GLN A 50 -15.50 15.85 -12.77
N ASN A 51 -15.99 16.08 -13.99
CA ASN A 51 -16.18 15.02 -14.98
C ASN A 51 -14.84 14.42 -15.44
N TYR A 52 -13.79 15.23 -15.53
CA TYR A 52 -12.44 14.74 -15.84
C TYR A 52 -11.88 13.89 -14.71
N LEU A 53 -12.01 14.35 -13.45
CA LEU A 53 -11.56 13.60 -12.28
C LEU A 53 -12.34 12.28 -12.11
N ALA A 54 -13.66 12.28 -12.32
CA ALA A 54 -14.47 11.05 -12.24
C ALA A 54 -14.14 10.01 -13.31
N ARG A 55 -13.59 10.42 -14.47
CA ARG A 55 -13.19 9.51 -15.56
C ARG A 55 -11.75 9.01 -15.45
N HIS A 56 -10.87 9.76 -14.78
CA HIS A 56 -9.42 9.49 -14.77
C HIS A 56 -8.87 9.20 -13.37
N ILE A 57 -9.65 9.41 -12.30
CA ILE A 57 -9.32 8.95 -10.96
C ILE A 57 -10.12 7.68 -10.71
N ASN A 58 -9.48 6.54 -11.01
CA ASN A 58 -9.93 5.26 -10.50
C ASN A 58 -9.51 5.20 -9.03
N SER A 59 -10.47 4.91 -8.15
CA SER A 59 -10.17 4.64 -6.75
C SER A 59 -9.20 3.46 -6.69
N ASN A 60 -8.04 3.67 -6.07
CA ASN A 60 -7.05 2.63 -5.78
C ASN A 60 -7.17 2.22 -4.31
N GLY A 61 -8.39 2.27 -3.77
CA GLY A 61 -8.66 1.96 -2.38
C GLY A 61 -8.35 0.49 -2.09
N PRO A 62 -8.12 0.13 -0.81
CA PRO A 62 -7.96 -1.26 -0.41
C PRO A 62 -9.15 -2.14 -0.83
N GLN A 63 -10.36 -1.56 -0.89
CA GLN A 63 -11.59 -2.20 -1.34
C GLN A 63 -11.70 -2.39 -2.86
N ASP A 64 -10.92 -1.69 -3.68
CA ASP A 64 -10.99 -1.79 -5.15
C ASP A 64 -10.14 -2.95 -5.71
N ARG A 65 -9.41 -3.64 -4.84
CA ARG A 65 -8.67 -4.84 -5.21
C ARG A 65 -9.58 -6.05 -5.06
N GLU A 66 -9.68 -6.85 -6.12
CA GLU A 66 -10.35 -8.14 -6.08
C GLU A 66 -9.79 -8.98 -4.91
N PRO A 67 -10.66 -9.62 -4.12
CA PRO A 67 -10.22 -10.47 -3.02
C PRO A 67 -9.38 -11.63 -3.56
N ILE A 68 -8.24 -11.87 -2.92
CA ILE A 68 -7.35 -12.97 -3.28
C ILE A 68 -8.09 -14.29 -3.12
N HIS A 69 -8.02 -15.14 -4.13
CA HIS A 69 -8.62 -16.45 -4.07
C HIS A 69 -7.98 -17.28 -2.93
N PRO A 70 -8.77 -17.93 -2.05
CA PRO A 70 -8.23 -18.54 -0.83
C PRO A 70 -7.26 -19.70 -1.07
N LEU A 71 -7.30 -20.32 -2.26
CA LEU A 71 -6.38 -21.40 -2.66
C LEU A 71 -5.22 -20.91 -3.52
N ASP A 72 -5.10 -19.61 -3.75
CA ASP A 72 -3.98 -19.00 -4.43
C ASP A 72 -2.88 -18.66 -3.41
N PHE A 73 -2.03 -19.65 -3.15
CA PHE A 73 -0.93 -19.49 -2.19
C PHE A 73 0.17 -18.56 -2.69
N GLU A 74 0.24 -18.27 -3.99
CA GLU A 74 1.27 -17.42 -4.56
C GLU A 74 0.93 -15.94 -4.36
N ALA A 75 -0.35 -15.59 -4.39
CA ALA A 75 -0.84 -14.25 -4.09
C ALA A 75 -0.73 -13.86 -2.61
N PHE A 76 -0.53 -14.81 -1.69
CA PHE A 76 -0.31 -14.50 -0.28
C PHE A 76 1.05 -13.84 -0.02
N ASP A 77 1.11 -13.06 1.05
CA ASP A 77 2.36 -12.48 1.53
C ASP A 77 3.31 -13.55 2.08
N ASP A 78 4.61 -13.32 1.92
CA ASP A 78 5.67 -14.24 2.32
C ASP A 78 5.65 -14.49 3.83
N ALA A 79 5.26 -13.49 4.61
CA ALA A 79 5.09 -13.62 6.06
C ALA A 79 3.95 -14.60 6.42
N VAL A 80 2.87 -14.63 5.64
CA VAL A 80 1.75 -15.56 5.85
C VAL A 80 2.18 -16.99 5.53
N LEU A 81 2.89 -17.19 4.42
CA LEU A 81 3.44 -18.49 4.02
C LEU A 81 4.43 -19.02 5.08
N MET A 82 5.27 -18.15 5.63
CA MET A 82 6.21 -18.52 6.68
C MET A 82 5.52 -18.89 8.00
N ARG A 83 4.50 -18.14 8.42
CA ARG A 83 3.70 -18.49 9.61
C ARG A 83 3.02 -19.85 9.45
N TYR A 84 2.53 -20.18 8.25
CA TYR A 84 1.97 -21.50 7.97
C TYR A 84 3.05 -22.58 8.11
N ASN A 85 4.21 -22.40 7.48
CA ASN A 85 5.35 -23.32 7.56
C ASN A 85 5.77 -23.59 9.02
N GLU A 86 5.87 -22.54 9.85
CA GLU A 86 6.19 -22.64 11.28
C GLU A 86 5.10 -23.35 12.07
N LYS A 87 3.82 -23.02 11.82
CA LYS A 87 2.68 -23.61 12.53
C LYS A 87 2.58 -25.12 12.34
N TYR A 88 2.88 -25.62 11.15
CA TYR A 88 2.82 -27.05 10.83
C TYR A 88 4.19 -27.74 10.87
N GLY A 89 5.27 -27.01 11.21
CA GLY A 89 6.61 -27.57 11.36
C GLY A 89 7.18 -28.20 10.08
N LEU A 90 6.84 -27.66 8.90
CA LEU A 90 7.25 -28.26 7.62
C LEU A 90 8.74 -28.06 7.31
N ASN A 91 9.44 -27.22 8.09
CA ASN A 91 10.88 -26.94 7.99
C ASN A 91 11.33 -26.52 6.58
N LEU A 92 10.43 -25.91 5.79
CA LEU A 92 10.78 -25.43 4.46
C LEU A 92 11.72 -24.21 4.57
N PRO A 93 12.67 -24.04 3.63
CA PRO A 93 13.55 -22.86 3.61
C PRO A 93 12.76 -21.56 3.49
N ARG A 94 13.41 -20.44 3.84
CA ARG A 94 12.84 -19.11 3.59
C ARG A 94 12.82 -18.81 2.09
N PRO A 95 11.76 -18.18 1.56
CA PRO A 95 11.73 -17.82 0.15
C PRO A 95 12.84 -16.83 -0.21
N GLU A 96 13.31 -16.91 -1.46
CA GLU A 96 14.26 -15.95 -2.01
C GLU A 96 13.68 -14.53 -2.06
N THR A 97 14.53 -13.55 -1.80
CA THR A 97 14.15 -12.12 -1.78
C THR A 97 15.11 -11.35 -2.68
N VAL A 98 14.75 -10.14 -3.09
CA VAL A 98 15.64 -9.30 -3.93
C VAL A 98 16.99 -9.01 -3.24
N ASN A 99 16.99 -8.85 -1.91
CA ASN A 99 18.22 -8.73 -1.12
C ASN A 99 19.14 -9.95 -1.24
N SER A 100 18.53 -11.09 -1.54
CA SER A 100 19.20 -12.36 -1.73
C SER A 100 20.04 -12.36 -3.02
N ASP A 101 19.62 -11.63 -4.05
CA ASP A 101 20.34 -11.45 -5.32
C ASP A 101 21.56 -10.53 -5.14
N ILE A 102 21.40 -9.46 -4.37
CA ILE A 102 22.52 -8.58 -4.00
C ILE A 102 23.60 -9.38 -3.27
N LEU A 103 23.22 -10.30 -2.39
CA LEU A 103 24.16 -11.20 -1.71
C LEU A 103 24.80 -12.24 -2.63
N ASN A 104 24.16 -12.56 -3.76
CA ASN A 104 24.69 -13.50 -4.76
C ASN A 104 25.65 -12.82 -5.75
N SER A 105 25.65 -11.49 -5.83
CA SER A 105 26.58 -10.70 -6.66
C SER A 105 28.04 -10.83 -6.21
N GLU A 106 28.98 -10.42 -7.07
CA GLU A 106 30.43 -10.45 -6.77
C GLU A 106 30.81 -9.69 -5.50
N ILE A 107 30.13 -8.57 -5.21
CA ILE A 107 30.35 -7.82 -3.97
C ILE A 107 29.70 -8.51 -2.78
N GLY A 108 28.53 -9.12 -2.99
CA GLY A 108 27.77 -9.89 -1.99
C GLY A 108 28.52 -11.12 -1.48
N LYS A 109 29.27 -11.81 -2.35
CA LYS A 109 30.07 -13.01 -2.01
C LYS A 109 31.08 -12.76 -0.88
N LYS A 110 31.60 -11.54 -0.75
CA LYS A 110 32.57 -11.17 0.30
C LYS A 110 31.92 -10.80 1.63
N THR A 111 30.60 -10.63 1.68
CA THR A 111 29.88 -10.24 2.90
C THR A 111 29.88 -11.37 3.93
N PHE A 112 29.80 -11.00 5.22
CA PHE A 112 29.66 -11.97 6.31
C PHE A 112 28.38 -12.83 6.16
N SER A 113 27.29 -12.20 5.73
CA SER A 113 25.98 -12.84 5.54
C SER A 113 26.01 -14.00 4.53
N LYS A 114 26.82 -13.91 3.48
CA LYS A 114 26.98 -14.98 2.47
C LYS A 114 27.97 -16.06 2.91
N ARG A 115 29.02 -15.70 3.66
CA ARG A 115 30.02 -16.65 4.21
C ARG A 115 29.56 -17.42 5.45
N SER A 116 28.39 -17.09 5.99
CA SER A 116 27.84 -17.78 7.16
C SER A 116 27.35 -19.19 6.79
N LYS A 117 28.07 -20.22 7.26
CA LYS A 117 27.72 -21.64 7.08
C LYS A 117 26.29 -21.98 7.53
N LYS A 118 25.77 -21.27 8.53
CA LYS A 118 24.39 -21.43 9.03
C LYS A 118 23.33 -21.05 8.00
N ARG A 119 23.61 -20.06 7.13
CA ARG A 119 22.70 -19.65 6.05
C ARG A 119 22.88 -20.49 4.79
N GLU A 120 24.08 -21.00 4.56
CA GLU A 120 24.37 -21.89 3.43
C GLU A 120 23.70 -23.26 3.61
N ALA A 121 23.67 -23.78 4.85
CA ALA A 121 23.07 -25.08 5.19
C ALA A 121 21.54 -25.12 5.03
N ASN A 122 20.84 -23.99 5.20
CA ASN A 122 19.37 -23.97 5.20
C ASN A 122 18.74 -23.87 3.81
N GLY A 123 19.55 -23.78 2.75
CA GLY A 123 19.07 -23.62 1.39
C GLY A 123 18.21 -22.36 1.20
N ARG A 124 17.76 -22.16 -0.02
CA ARG A 124 16.75 -21.16 -0.37
C ARG A 124 15.76 -21.81 -1.33
N ILE A 125 14.50 -21.40 -1.24
CA ILE A 125 13.41 -21.91 -2.06
C ILE A 125 12.78 -20.76 -2.82
N SER A 126 12.31 -21.00 -4.04
CA SER A 126 11.55 -19.97 -4.75
C SER A 126 10.17 -19.79 -4.08
N LYS A 127 9.61 -18.58 -4.15
CA LYS A 127 8.23 -18.33 -3.68
C LYS A 127 7.19 -19.28 -4.31
N PRO A 128 7.14 -19.50 -5.64
CA PRO A 128 6.16 -20.41 -6.23
C PRO A 128 6.33 -21.85 -5.75
N GLU A 129 7.56 -22.31 -5.55
CA GLU A 129 7.84 -23.66 -5.03
C GLU A 129 7.39 -23.81 -3.57
N LEU A 130 7.67 -22.83 -2.73
CA LEU A 130 7.15 -22.77 -1.36
C LEU A 130 5.61 -22.79 -1.36
N ALA A 131 4.97 -21.95 -2.17
CA ALA A 131 3.51 -21.89 -2.29
C ALA A 131 2.93 -23.25 -2.71
N ASN A 132 3.54 -23.94 -3.66
CA ASN A 132 3.11 -25.27 -4.11
C ASN A 132 3.23 -26.33 -3.02
N HIS A 133 4.32 -26.34 -2.26
CA HIS A 133 4.49 -27.27 -1.12
C HIS A 133 3.43 -27.03 -0.06
N LEU A 134 3.19 -25.76 0.30
CA LEU A 134 2.20 -25.39 1.30
C LEU A 134 0.78 -25.71 0.83
N LYS A 135 0.47 -25.45 -0.44
CA LYS A 135 -0.82 -25.82 -1.05
C LYS A 135 -1.03 -27.34 -1.04
N SER A 136 -0.02 -28.11 -1.40
CA SER A 136 -0.09 -29.57 -1.40
C SER A 136 -0.34 -30.12 0.01
N HIS A 137 0.37 -29.60 1.00
CA HIS A 137 0.13 -29.92 2.41
C HIS A 137 -1.28 -29.54 2.84
N PHE A 138 -1.74 -28.33 2.51
CA PHE A 138 -3.09 -27.86 2.84
C PHE A 138 -4.18 -28.77 2.27
N MET A 139 -4.03 -29.22 1.01
CA MET A 139 -4.99 -30.12 0.36
C MET A 139 -4.98 -31.54 0.97
N ALA A 140 -3.85 -31.97 1.53
CA ALA A 140 -3.73 -33.25 2.21
C ALA A 140 -4.30 -33.24 3.63
N LEU A 141 -4.59 -32.06 4.21
CA LEU A 141 -5.17 -31.95 5.55
C LEU A 141 -6.62 -32.42 5.54
N GLY A 142 -6.87 -33.56 6.18
CA GLY A 142 -8.22 -33.99 6.51
C GLY A 142 -8.91 -32.96 7.40
N SER A 143 -10.07 -32.49 6.97
CA SER A 143 -10.83 -31.46 7.67
C SER A 143 -12.28 -31.88 7.83
N LYS A 144 -12.81 -31.76 9.05
CA LYS A 144 -14.23 -31.99 9.33
C LYS A 144 -14.95 -30.65 9.43
N GLU A 145 -15.97 -30.48 8.60
CA GLU A 145 -16.73 -29.23 8.50
C GLU A 145 -17.25 -28.74 9.87
N ASN A 146 -17.85 -29.65 10.66
CA ASN A 146 -18.37 -29.31 11.99
C ASN A 146 -17.29 -28.76 12.95
N GLU A 147 -16.07 -29.33 12.92
CA GLU A 147 -14.97 -28.87 13.76
C GLU A 147 -14.47 -27.48 13.29
N ILE A 148 -14.44 -27.26 11.98
CA ILE A 148 -13.99 -25.98 11.38
C ILE A 148 -14.99 -24.86 11.69
N ILE A 149 -16.28 -25.07 11.43
CA ILE A 149 -17.30 -24.03 11.61
C ILE A 149 -17.39 -23.63 13.08
N THR A 150 -17.48 -24.60 13.99
CA THR A 150 -17.57 -24.34 15.43
C THR A 150 -16.31 -23.66 15.96
N GLY A 151 -15.12 -24.14 15.58
CA GLY A 151 -13.85 -23.53 15.96
C GLY A 151 -13.67 -22.11 15.42
N PHE A 152 -14.09 -21.85 14.17
CA PHE A 152 -14.06 -20.52 13.57
C PHE A 152 -14.99 -19.56 14.30
N LEU A 153 -16.26 -19.95 14.50
CA LEU A 153 -17.25 -19.10 15.18
C LEU A 153 -16.82 -18.77 16.61
N TYR A 154 -16.26 -19.76 17.32
CA TYR A 154 -15.71 -19.54 18.66
C TYR A 154 -14.58 -18.50 18.65
N LYS A 155 -13.61 -18.66 17.74
CA LYS A 155 -12.46 -17.72 17.65
C LYS A 155 -12.90 -16.31 17.28
N VAL A 156 -13.78 -16.15 16.30
CA VAL A 156 -14.27 -14.81 15.90
C VAL A 156 -15.04 -14.15 17.03
N LYS A 157 -15.90 -14.91 17.73
CA LYS A 157 -16.69 -14.37 18.86
C LYS A 157 -15.82 -13.95 20.05
N HIS A 158 -14.67 -14.60 20.26
CA HIS A 158 -13.80 -14.38 21.41
C HIS A 158 -12.46 -13.72 21.06
N GLN A 159 -12.30 -13.20 19.84
CA GLN A 159 -11.04 -12.61 19.36
C GLN A 159 -10.53 -11.47 20.26
N ASP A 160 -11.43 -10.76 20.93
CA ASP A 160 -11.11 -9.64 21.83
C ASP A 160 -10.79 -10.09 23.26
N ASN A 161 -11.03 -11.36 23.59
CA ASN A 161 -10.78 -11.95 24.90
C ASN A 161 -9.39 -12.62 25.00
N ASP A 162 -8.61 -12.62 23.91
CA ASP A 162 -7.26 -13.15 23.95
C ASP A 162 -6.40 -12.35 24.94
N PHE A 163 -5.70 -13.08 25.82
CA PHE A 163 -4.85 -12.50 26.85
C PHE A 163 -3.75 -11.63 26.22
N LYS A 164 -3.93 -10.31 26.25
CA LYS A 164 -2.88 -9.36 25.88
C LYS A 164 -1.89 -9.26 27.04
N LEU A 165 -0.76 -9.93 26.89
CA LEU A 165 0.39 -9.79 27.79
C LEU A 165 0.98 -8.39 27.58
N THR A 166 0.48 -7.39 28.29
CA THR A 166 1.01 -6.02 28.24
C THR A 166 2.22 -5.93 29.14
N PHE A 167 3.41 -5.78 28.56
CA PHE A 167 4.59 -5.34 29.31
C PHE A 167 4.47 -3.82 29.49
N THR A 168 3.98 -3.38 30.65
CA THR A 168 4.12 -1.98 31.07
C THR A 168 5.55 -1.78 31.56
N GLY A 169 6.35 -1.05 30.78
CA GLY A 169 7.63 -0.49 31.21
C GLY A 169 7.43 0.89 31.80
#